data_AF-A0A959EXY1-F1
#
_entry.id   AF-A0A959EXY1-F1
#
_cell.length_a   1.000
_cell.length_b   1.000
_cell.length_c   1.000
_cell.angle_alpha   90.00
_cell.angle_beta   90.00
_cell.angle_gamma   90.00
#
_symmetry.space_group_name_H-M   'P 1'
#
loop_
_entity.id
_entity.type
_entity.pdbx_description
1 polymer ?
#
loop_
_entity_poly.entity_id
_entity_poly.type
_entity_poly.pdbx_seq_one_letter_code
_entity_poly.pdbx_strand_id
1 'polypeptide(L)'
;MSKQKIVNEGGITGTGKGLVNQNSKEFKELQRMIIGRSGELEESEVIANRLLSLRFQMETYLERENPEEIIQAGEFLAAYVEALKVKKRTLAEYIDYKESNLSAIFKGRRKINADLAIKLGEIFKVDPAIWLHIQSKNDLLEIIDK
;
A
#
# COMPACT_ATOMS: atom_id res chain seq x y z
N MET A 1 -41.16 -20.93 23.70
CA MET A 1 -39.80 -21.12 23.17
C MET A 1 -39.26 -19.74 22.79
N SER A 2 -38.29 -19.24 23.56
CA SER A 2 -37.68 -17.92 23.35
C SER A 2 -36.81 -17.97 22.09
N LYS A 3 -37.14 -17.16 21.08
CA LYS A 3 -36.30 -17.02 19.88
C LYS A 3 -34.99 -16.35 20.30
N GLN A 4 -33.88 -17.01 20.00
CA GLN A 4 -32.54 -16.54 20.32
C GLN A 4 -32.37 -15.11 19.79
N LYS A 5 -32.01 -14.21 20.70
CA LYS A 5 -31.60 -12.84 20.38
C LYS A 5 -30.28 -12.96 19.65
N ILE A 6 -30.23 -12.62 18.36
CA ILE A 6 -28.97 -12.55 17.62
C ILE A 6 -28.18 -11.40 18.23
N VAL A 7 -27.12 -11.72 18.98
CA VAL A 7 -26.33 -10.73 19.73
C VAL A 7 -25.30 -10.03 18.84
N ASN A 8 -25.07 -10.51 17.61
CA ASN A 8 -24.22 -9.81 16.66
C ASN A 8 -24.46 -10.30 15.21
N GLU A 9 -24.95 -9.43 14.33
CA GLU A 9 -24.96 -9.67 12.86
C GLU A 9 -23.59 -9.35 12.22
N GLY A 10 -22.70 -8.67 12.96
CA GLY A 10 -21.36 -8.29 12.53
C GLY A 10 -20.36 -9.43 12.68
N GLY A 11 -20.53 -10.49 11.91
CA GLY A 11 -19.51 -11.52 11.77
C GLY A 11 -18.31 -11.00 10.98
N ILE A 12 -17.10 -11.14 11.53
CA ILE A 12 -15.89 -11.37 10.73
C ILE A 12 -16.03 -12.75 10.09
N THR A 13 -16.78 -12.85 8.99
CA THR A 13 -16.86 -14.10 8.24
C THR A 13 -15.49 -14.37 7.62
N GLY A 14 -14.96 -15.58 7.86
CA GLY A 14 -13.67 -16.06 7.36
C GLY A 14 -13.58 -16.26 5.84
N THR A 15 -14.24 -15.39 5.07
CA THR A 15 -14.16 -15.29 3.61
C THR A 15 -13.24 -14.16 3.15
N GLY A 16 -12.69 -13.38 4.08
CA GLY A 16 -11.86 -12.19 3.78
C GLY A 16 -12.65 -10.98 3.27
N LYS A 17 -13.96 -11.11 3.05
CA LYS A 17 -14.85 -9.98 2.72
C LYS A 17 -15.72 -9.63 3.92
N GLY A 18 -15.08 -9.07 4.95
CA GLY A 18 -15.80 -8.44 6.05
C GLY A 18 -16.46 -7.16 5.55
N LEU A 19 -17.80 -7.14 5.46
CA LEU A 19 -18.55 -5.89 5.33
C LEU A 19 -18.45 -5.15 6.66
N VAL A 20 -17.33 -4.46 6.88
CA VAL A 20 -17.21 -3.53 8.00
C VAL A 20 -18.20 -2.40 7.75
N ASN A 21 -19.25 -2.30 8.56
CA ASN A 21 -20.19 -1.19 8.47
C ASN A 21 -19.52 0.10 8.98
N GLN A 22 -18.89 0.84 8.07
CA GLN A 22 -18.19 2.08 8.38
C GLN A 22 -19.12 3.22 8.84
N ASN A 23 -20.44 3.06 8.63
CA ASN A 23 -21.43 4.04 9.07
C ASN A 23 -21.98 3.76 10.47
N SER A 24 -21.65 2.61 11.08
CA SER A 24 -22.11 2.26 12.42
C SER A 24 -21.58 3.23 13.48
N LYS A 25 -22.32 3.34 14.58
CA LYS A 25 -21.92 4.19 15.70
C LYS A 25 -20.61 3.68 16.30
N GLU A 26 -20.48 2.37 16.43
CA GLU A 26 -19.34 1.66 17.00
C GLU A 26 -18.07 1.92 16.17
N PHE A 27 -18.19 1.84 14.84
CA PHE A 27 -17.06 2.13 13.94
C PHE A 27 -16.62 3.60 14.05
N LYS A 28 -17.57 4.55 14.05
CA LYS A 28 -17.26 5.98 14.22
C LYS A 28 -16.66 6.29 15.59
N GLU A 29 -17.06 5.57 16.62
CA GLU A 29 -16.47 5.69 17.96
C GLU A 29 -15.02 5.17 17.98
N LEU A 30 -14.77 3.99 17.42
CA LEU A 30 -13.43 3.45 17.24
C LEU A 30 -12.55 4.42 16.43
N GLN A 31 -13.06 4.94 15.32
CA GLN A 31 -12.35 5.91 14.48
C GLN A 31 -11.96 7.16 15.27
N ARG A 32 -12.88 7.72 16.07
CA ARG A 32 -12.59 8.86 16.95
C ARG A 32 -11.50 8.54 17.96
N MET A 33 -11.52 7.36 18.58
CA MET A 33 -10.48 6.94 19.53
C MET A 33 -9.10 6.82 18.85
N ILE A 34 -9.05 6.22 17.65
CA ILE A 34 -7.81 6.09 16.86
C ILE A 34 -7.27 7.49 16.49
N ILE A 35 -8.13 8.39 16.01
CA ILE A 35 -7.74 9.77 15.64
C ILE A 35 -7.29 10.55 16.87
N GLY A 36 -7.96 10.39 18.01
CA GLY A 36 -7.54 11.04 19.26
C GLY A 36 -6.13 10.63 19.67
N ARG A 37 -5.82 9.33 19.58
CA ARG A 37 -4.51 8.79 19.93
C ARG A 37 -3.43 9.06 18.88
N SER A 38 -3.80 9.26 17.62
CA SER A 38 -2.80 9.51 16.57
C SER A 38 -2.04 10.83 16.78
N GLY A 39 -2.61 11.78 17.51
CA GLY A 39 -1.95 13.03 17.90
C GLY A 39 -0.83 12.86 18.93
N GLU A 40 -0.77 11.71 19.62
CA GLU A 40 0.25 11.38 20.63
C GLU A 40 1.43 10.57 20.04
N LEU A 41 1.38 10.23 18.75
CA LEU A 41 2.39 9.39 18.11
C LEU A 41 3.69 10.16 17.88
N GLU A 42 4.80 9.47 18.08
CA GLU A 42 6.11 9.96 17.66
C GLU A 42 6.21 10.02 16.14
N GLU A 43 7.07 10.90 15.61
CA GLU A 43 7.23 11.07 14.16
C GLU A 43 7.59 9.74 13.46
N SER A 44 8.43 8.92 14.09
CA SER A 44 8.81 7.61 13.57
C SER A 44 7.64 6.63 13.46
N GLU A 45 6.69 6.67 14.40
CA GLU A 45 5.48 5.84 14.39
C GLU A 45 4.52 6.32 13.29
N VAL A 46 4.39 7.63 13.11
CA VAL A 46 3.61 8.21 12.00
C VAL A 46 4.18 7.76 10.65
N ILE A 47 5.51 7.79 10.49
CA ILE A 47 6.17 7.29 9.29
C ILE A 47 5.91 5.80 9.11
N ALA A 48 6.11 4.98 10.14
CA ALA A 48 5.86 3.54 10.08
C ALA A 48 4.41 3.22 9.66
N ASN A 49 3.43 3.93 10.22
CA ASN A 49 2.02 3.79 9.85
C ASN A 49 1.76 4.18 8.39
N ARG A 50 2.43 5.21 7.87
CA ARG A 50 2.33 5.59 6.45
C ARG A 50 2.92 4.52 5.52
N LEU A 51 4.10 3.99 5.85
CA LEU A 51 4.72 2.91 5.07
C LEU A 51 3.85 1.65 5.07
N LEU A 52 3.29 1.29 6.23
CA LEU A 52 2.33 0.20 6.36
C LEU A 52 1.08 0.42 5.50
N SER A 53 0.54 1.64 5.50
CA SER A 53 -0.61 2.00 4.68
C SER A 53 -0.30 1.86 3.18
N LEU A 54 0.87 2.32 2.73
CA LEU A 54 1.31 2.17 1.34
C LEU A 54 1.41 0.70 0.93
N ARG A 55 1.91 -0.18 1.81
CA ARG A 55 1.95 -1.62 1.55
C ARG A 55 0.53 -2.18 1.35
N PHE A 56 -0.41 -1.86 2.23
CA PHE A 56 -1.80 -2.30 2.07
C PHE A 56 -2.45 -1.76 0.80
N GLN A 57 -2.12 -0.55 0.37
CA GLN A 57 -2.59 0.00 -0.90
C GLN A 57 -2.05 -0.77 -2.09
N MET A 58 -0.77 -1.17 -2.08
CA MET A 58 -0.17 -2.02 -3.11
C MET A 58 -0.84 -3.40 -3.17
N GLU A 59 -1.07 -4.03 -2.02
CA GLU A 59 -1.74 -5.34 -1.93
C GLU A 59 -3.19 -5.23 -2.44
N THR A 60 -3.94 -4.23 -1.96
CA THR A 60 -5.30 -3.94 -2.43
C THR A 60 -5.34 -3.67 -3.93
N TYR A 61 -4.34 -2.95 -4.47
CA TYR A 61 -4.22 -2.70 -5.89
C TYR A 61 -4.07 -4.01 -6.67
N LEU A 62 -3.23 -4.94 -6.20
CA LEU A 62 -3.03 -6.24 -6.82
C LEU A 62 -4.30 -7.11 -6.80
N GLU A 63 -5.09 -7.06 -5.73
CA GLU A 63 -6.33 -7.84 -5.58
C GLU A 63 -7.47 -7.38 -6.50
N ARG A 64 -7.49 -6.11 -6.93
CA ARG A 64 -8.56 -5.55 -7.77
C ARG A 64 -8.43 -5.98 -9.22
N GLU A 65 -9.25 -6.89 -9.73
CA GLU A 65 -9.17 -7.34 -11.13
C GLU A 65 -9.20 -6.18 -12.15
N ASN A 66 -10.13 -5.23 -11.98
CA ASN A 66 -10.28 -4.05 -12.83
C ASN A 66 -10.16 -2.77 -12.00
N PRO A 67 -8.95 -2.21 -11.82
CA PRO A 67 -8.77 -0.97 -11.07
C PRO A 67 -9.30 0.24 -11.87
N GLU A 68 -9.87 1.23 -11.17
CA GLU A 68 -10.35 2.48 -11.79
C GLU A 68 -9.21 3.33 -12.36
N GLU A 69 -8.01 3.19 -11.80
CA GLU A 69 -6.79 3.90 -12.22
C GLU A 69 -5.61 2.92 -12.23
N ILE A 70 -4.75 3.04 -13.24
CA ILE A 70 -3.50 2.28 -13.30
C ILE A 70 -2.43 3.03 -12.52
N ILE A 71 -1.97 2.45 -11.41
CA ILE A 71 -0.90 3.01 -10.59
C ILE A 71 0.39 2.27 -10.90
N GLN A 72 1.41 2.99 -11.35
CA GLN A 72 2.70 2.39 -11.68
C GLN A 72 3.50 2.03 -10.41
N ALA A 73 4.30 0.97 -10.47
CA ALA A 73 5.20 0.59 -9.37
C ALA A 73 6.15 1.73 -8.97
N GLY A 74 6.55 2.56 -9.94
CA GLY A 74 7.35 3.77 -9.70
C GLY A 74 6.63 4.87 -8.92
N GLU A 75 5.30 4.97 -9.02
CA GLU A 75 4.49 5.93 -8.26
C GLU A 75 4.39 5.52 -6.80
N PHE A 76 4.17 4.22 -6.53
CA PHE A 76 4.27 3.69 -5.16
C PHE A 76 5.66 3.97 -4.57
N LEU A 77 6.73 3.70 -5.32
CA LEU A 77 8.09 3.98 -4.86
C LEU A 77 8.30 5.48 -4.54
N ALA A 78 7.72 6.38 -5.33
CA ALA A 78 7.76 7.82 -5.03
C ALA A 78 7.03 8.15 -3.73
N ALA A 79 5.87 7.55 -3.49
CA ALA A 79 5.09 7.73 -2.27
C ALA A 79 5.83 7.22 -1.02
N TYR A 80 6.57 6.10 -1.12
CA TYR A 80 7.44 5.61 -0.05
C TYR A 80 8.54 6.62 0.31
N VAL A 81 9.21 7.19 -0.71
CA VAL A 81 10.27 8.20 -0.51
C VAL A 81 9.71 9.46 0.14
N GLU A 82 8.53 9.90 -0.27
CA GLU A 82 7.83 11.03 0.32
C GLU A 82 7.41 10.76 1.77
N ALA A 83 6.89 9.56 2.06
CA ALA A 83 6.51 9.16 3.41
C ALA A 83 7.70 9.15 4.38
N LEU A 84 8.88 8.75 3.90
CA LEU A 84 10.14 8.81 4.66
C LEU A 84 10.69 10.24 4.83
N LYS A 85 10.13 11.25 4.15
CA LYS A 85 10.63 12.63 4.12
C LYS A 85 12.08 12.74 3.65
N VAL A 86 12.53 11.85 2.78
CA VAL A 86 13.89 11.83 2.23
C VAL A 86 13.89 12.29 0.77
N LYS A 87 15.03 12.79 0.29
CA LYS A 87 15.17 13.19 -1.12
C LYS A 87 15.31 11.94 -1.99
N LYS A 88 14.74 11.98 -3.21
CA LYS A 88 14.88 10.92 -4.23
C LYS A 88 16.35 10.57 -4.51
N ARG A 89 17.23 11.57 -4.54
CA ARG A 89 18.68 11.40 -4.68
C ARG A 89 19.29 10.59 -3.53
N THR A 90 18.85 10.84 -2.30
CA THR A 90 19.33 10.11 -1.11
C THR A 90 19.00 8.62 -1.22
N LEU A 91 17.80 8.26 -1.70
CA LEU A 91 17.48 6.86 -1.96
C LEU A 91 18.38 6.26 -3.06
N ALA A 92 18.62 7.00 -4.14
CA ALA A 92 19.48 6.55 -5.24
C ALA A 92 20.91 6.24 -4.76
N GLU A 93 21.49 7.16 -3.98
CA GLU A 93 22.81 6.97 -3.36
C GLU A 93 22.81 5.77 -2.40
N TYR A 94 21.76 5.61 -1.59
CA TYR A 94 21.65 4.54 -0.61
C TYR A 94 21.59 3.13 -1.25
N ILE A 95 20.92 2.98 -2.38
CA ILE A 95 20.77 1.67 -3.07
C ILE A 95 21.76 1.45 -4.21
N ASP A 96 22.79 2.30 -4.30
CA ASP A 96 23.80 2.33 -5.38
C ASP A 96 23.17 2.35 -6.79
N TYR A 97 22.22 3.26 -7.00
CA TYR A 97 21.57 3.48 -8.29
C TYR A 97 21.91 4.85 -8.87
N LYS A 98 22.07 4.90 -10.19
CA LYS A 98 22.14 6.18 -10.91
C LYS A 98 20.83 6.96 -10.72
N GLU A 99 20.91 8.22 -10.30
CA GLU A 99 19.75 9.10 -10.11
C GLU A 99 18.86 9.17 -11.36
N SER A 100 19.45 9.20 -12.55
CA SER A 100 18.71 9.21 -13.82
C SER A 100 17.89 7.95 -14.04
N ASN A 101 18.41 6.79 -13.63
CA ASN A 101 17.70 5.52 -13.70
C ASN A 101 16.51 5.51 -12.73
N LEU A 102 16.74 5.92 -11.48
CA LEU A 102 15.68 5.96 -10.46
C LEU A 102 14.61 7.01 -10.81
N SER A 103 15.00 8.16 -11.37
CA SER A 103 14.10 9.18 -11.90
C SER A 103 13.22 8.67 -13.05
N ALA A 104 13.76 7.81 -13.92
CA ALA A 104 12.97 7.17 -14.96
C ALA A 104 11.97 6.15 -14.39
N ILE A 105 12.34 5.42 -13.33
CA ILE A 105 11.44 4.51 -12.61
C ILE A 105 10.28 5.29 -11.98
N PHE A 106 10.55 6.37 -11.23
CA PHE A 106 9.51 7.21 -10.63
C PHE A 106 8.50 7.77 -11.64
N LYS A 107 8.89 7.90 -12.91
CA LYS A 107 8.04 8.41 -14.00
C LYS A 107 7.38 7.30 -14.82
N GLY A 108 7.49 6.04 -14.41
CA GLY A 108 6.96 4.89 -15.16
C GLY A 108 7.70 4.60 -16.47
N ARG A 109 8.81 5.27 -16.76
CA ARG A 109 9.57 5.10 -18.02
C ARG A 109 10.55 3.94 -17.98
N ARG A 110 10.80 3.37 -16.80
CA ARG A 110 11.61 2.17 -16.60
C ARG A 110 10.97 1.29 -15.55
N LYS A 111 11.09 -0.02 -15.77
CA LYS A 111 10.62 -1.04 -14.85
C LYS A 111 11.60 -1.23 -13.68
N ILE A 112 11.05 -1.59 -12.52
CA ILE A 112 11.76 -2.16 -11.38
C ILE A 112 12.18 -3.59 -11.78
N ASN A 113 13.48 -3.87 -11.70
CA ASN A 113 14.02 -5.22 -11.95
C ASN A 113 14.07 -6.03 -10.63
N ALA A 114 14.43 -7.31 -10.71
CA ALA A 114 14.46 -8.20 -9.56
C ALA A 114 15.46 -7.75 -8.47
N ASP A 115 16.66 -7.32 -8.86
CA ASP A 115 17.68 -6.79 -7.92
C ASP A 115 17.14 -5.60 -7.12
N LEU A 116 16.54 -4.63 -7.82
CA LEU A 116 15.93 -3.48 -7.19
C LEU A 116 14.74 -3.89 -6.32
N ALA A 117 13.88 -4.79 -6.77
CA ALA A 117 12.74 -5.28 -5.98
C ALA A 117 13.18 -5.90 -4.64
N ILE A 118 14.27 -6.67 -4.63
CA ILE A 118 14.86 -7.23 -3.40
C ILE A 118 15.32 -6.11 -2.47
N LYS A 119 16.12 -5.15 -2.97
CA LYS A 119 16.59 -4.00 -2.19
C LYS A 119 15.44 -3.20 -1.59
N LEU A 120 14.41 -2.90 -2.40
CA LEU A 120 13.23 -2.17 -1.93
C LEU A 120 12.45 -2.97 -0.88
N GLY A 121 12.34 -4.29 -1.04
CA GLY A 121 11.69 -5.16 -0.06
C GLY A 121 12.42 -5.19 1.29
N GLU A 122 13.75 -5.21 1.27
CA GLU A 122 14.56 -5.12 2.49
C GLU A 122 14.42 -3.77 3.21
N ILE A 123 14.37 -2.67 2.45
CA ILE A 123 14.26 -1.30 2.97
C ILE A 123 12.87 -1.05 3.55
N PHE A 124 11.83 -1.37 2.78
CA PHE A 124 10.45 -1.02 3.14
C PHE A 124 9.71 -2.12 3.90
N LYS A 125 10.33 -3.29 4.09
CA LYS A 125 9.69 -4.48 4.68
C LYS A 125 8.40 -4.84 3.94
N VAL A 126 8.52 -4.91 2.62
CA VAL A 126 7.49 -5.30 1.66
C VAL A 126 7.99 -6.54 0.94
N ASP A 127 7.13 -7.51 0.64
CA ASP A 127 7.53 -8.65 -0.20
C ASP A 127 8.04 -8.14 -1.57
N PRO A 128 9.30 -8.45 -1.96
CA PRO A 128 9.86 -8.07 -3.25
C PRO A 128 8.95 -8.40 -4.44
N ALA A 129 8.21 -9.50 -4.38
CA ALA A 129 7.33 -9.96 -5.45
C ALA A 129 6.21 -8.95 -5.75
N ILE A 130 5.73 -8.20 -4.74
CA ILE A 130 4.65 -7.20 -4.91
C ILE A 130 5.07 -6.15 -5.96
N TRP A 131 6.31 -5.66 -5.93
CA TRP A 131 6.80 -4.68 -6.90
C TRP A 131 6.75 -5.20 -8.34
N LEU A 132 7.11 -6.46 -8.53
CA LEU A 132 7.13 -7.10 -9.85
C LEU A 132 5.70 -7.42 -10.31
N HIS A 133 4.86 -7.93 -9.41
CA HIS A 133 3.46 -8.25 -9.70
C HIS A 133 2.66 -7.02 -10.13
N ILE A 134 2.91 -5.84 -9.55
CA ILE A 134 2.23 -4.61 -9.98
C ILE A 134 2.56 -4.31 -11.45
N GLN A 135 3.81 -4.48 -11.85
CA GLN A 135 4.21 -4.25 -13.25
C GLN A 135 3.60 -5.28 -14.18
N SER A 136 3.65 -6.57 -13.82
CA SER A 136 3.04 -7.64 -14.62
C SER A 136 1.53 -7.44 -14.77
N LYS A 137 0.85 -7.02 -13.70
CA LYS A 137 -0.57 -6.67 -13.74
C LYS A 137 -0.84 -5.53 -14.72
N ASN A 138 -0.08 -4.44 -14.63
CA ASN A 138 -0.26 -3.27 -15.50
C ASN A 138 0.00 -3.62 -16.97
N ASP A 139 1.02 -4.43 -17.23
CA ASP A 139 1.33 -4.93 -18.58
C ASP A 139 0.14 -5.71 -19.17
N LEU A 140 -0.51 -6.56 -18.36
CA LEU A 140 -1.69 -7.33 -18.80
C LEU A 140 -2.89 -6.43 -19.07
N LEU A 141 -3.16 -5.46 -18.17
CA LEU A 141 -4.26 -4.51 -18.35
C LEU A 141 -4.05 -3.65 -19.61
N GLU A 142 -2.83 -3.20 -19.89
CA GLU A 142 -2.52 -2.45 -21.12
C GLU A 142 -2.79 -3.27 -22.39
N ILE A 143 -2.60 -4.59 -22.35
CA ILE A 143 -2.87 -5.46 -23.49
C ILE A 143 -4.37 -5.73 -23.65
N ILE A 144 -5.11 -5.87 -22.54
CA ILE A 144 -6.56 -6.12 -22.55
C ILE A 144 -7.33 -4.88 -23.03
N ASP A 145 -6.86 -3.68 -22.70
CA ASP A 145 -7.50 -2.41 -23.08
C ASP A 145 -7.19 -1.95 -24.52
N LYS A 146 -6.29 -2.65 -25.24
CA LYS A 146 -5.94 -2.38 -26.65
C LYS A 146 -6.77 -3.21 -27.62
#